data_AF-A0A7C2VJE4-F1
#
_entry.id   AF-A0A7C2VJE4-F1
#
_cell.length_a   1.000
_cell.length_b   1.000
_cell.length_c   1.000
_cell.angle_alpha   90.00
_cell.angle_beta   90.00
_cell.angle_gamma   90.00
#
_symmetry.space_group_name_H-M   'P 1'
#
loop_
_entity.id
_entity.type
_entity.pdbx_description
1 polymer ?
#
loop_
_entity_poly.entity_id
_entity_poly.type
_entity_poly.pdbx_seq_one_letter_code
_entity_poly.pdbx_strand_id
1 'polypeptide(L)'
;MSKPKGLLNKYSRLVLLVIITGVVVYLISNNFDKFKSVFLPMSWNIFLALMGFSAVVFIHECGHFIVAKLSDIKVETFSIFLPPVLLGVRRTEEGLRFRILPKFFPKENDPDGDGLLSFTVGKKGRAGETEYRIGLIPLAGYVKMLGQEDTGADKQIDDPRAFPNKSIGVRMAVISAGVIFNVIAAIGILMMVYLIGIDRMPAVVGGVRPGSPAAQAGLQAG
;
A
#
# COMPACT_ATOMS: atom_id res chain seq x y z
N MET A 1 17.31 -50.28 9.41
CA MET A 1 17.96 -49.07 9.95
C MET A 1 18.50 -48.22 8.79
N SER A 2 18.29 -46.91 8.89
CA SER A 2 18.39 -45.83 7.90
C SER A 2 19.65 -45.77 7.00
N LYS A 3 19.47 -45.61 5.68
CA LYS A 3 20.51 -45.14 4.74
C LYS A 3 20.60 -43.60 4.80
N PRO A 4 21.80 -42.99 4.83
CA PRO A 4 21.95 -41.54 4.89
C PRO A 4 21.64 -40.90 3.51
N LYS A 5 20.37 -40.64 3.22
CA LYS A 5 19.91 -39.97 1.98
C LYS A 5 19.91 -38.43 2.07
N GLY A 6 20.50 -37.84 3.11
CA GLY A 6 20.41 -36.40 3.39
C GLY A 6 21.51 -35.53 2.75
N LEU A 7 22.74 -36.03 2.64
CA LEU A 7 23.90 -35.22 2.22
C LEU A 7 24.06 -35.11 0.70
N LEU A 8 23.89 -36.21 -0.04
CA LEU A 8 24.06 -36.24 -1.51
C LEU A 8 23.05 -35.35 -2.25
N ASN A 9 21.82 -35.23 -1.72
CA ASN A 9 20.76 -34.40 -2.27
C ASN A 9 21.03 -32.90 -2.07
N LYS A 10 21.74 -32.52 -1.01
CA LYS A 10 22.09 -31.12 -0.72
C LYS A 10 23.11 -30.57 -1.73
N TYR A 11 24.16 -31.34 -2.02
CA TYR A 11 25.18 -30.94 -3.01
C TYR A 11 24.64 -30.95 -4.44
N SER A 12 23.80 -31.92 -4.79
CA SER A 12 23.14 -31.94 -6.11
C SER A 12 22.24 -30.71 -6.33
N ARG A 13 21.45 -30.31 -5.32
CA ARG A 13 20.64 -29.07 -5.37
C ARG A 13 21.49 -27.80 -5.44
N LEU A 14 22.61 -27.76 -4.73
CA LEU A 14 23.54 -26.62 -4.75
C LEU A 14 24.17 -26.46 -6.15
N VAL A 15 24.66 -27.56 -6.74
CA VAL A 15 25.24 -27.55 -8.09
C VAL A 15 24.20 -27.15 -9.13
N LEU A 16 22.98 -27.68 -9.03
CA LEU A 16 21.87 -27.29 -9.90
C LEU A 16 21.55 -25.79 -9.78
N LEU A 17 21.48 -25.25 -8.57
CA LEU A 17 21.25 -23.82 -8.33
C LEU A 17 22.36 -22.95 -8.92
N VAL A 18 23.62 -23.34 -8.79
CA VAL A 18 24.75 -22.61 -9.36
C VAL A 18 24.70 -22.63 -10.88
N ILE A 19 24.41 -23.78 -11.49
CA ILE A 19 24.27 -23.90 -12.96
C ILE A 19 23.10 -23.05 -13.46
N ILE A 20 21.92 -23.14 -12.82
CA ILE A 20 20.75 -22.34 -13.19
C ILE A 20 21.07 -20.86 -13.07
N THR A 21 21.67 -20.43 -11.96
CA THR A 21 22.05 -19.02 -11.75
C THR A 21 23.06 -18.56 -12.79
N GLY A 22 24.07 -19.37 -13.10
CA GLY A 22 25.06 -19.07 -14.13
C GLY A 22 24.46 -18.95 -15.54
N VAL A 23 23.55 -19.87 -15.90
CA VAL A 23 22.81 -19.81 -17.18
C VAL A 23 21.92 -18.58 -17.23
N VAL A 24 21.19 -18.25 -16.16
CA VAL A 24 20.34 -17.05 -16.09
C VAL A 24 21.19 -15.78 -16.23
N VAL A 25 22.30 -15.68 -15.50
CA VAL A 25 23.22 -14.54 -15.60
C VAL A 25 23.81 -14.43 -17.01
N TYR A 26 24.20 -15.54 -17.63
CA TYR A 26 24.71 -15.57 -19.01
C TYR A 26 23.64 -15.13 -20.02
N LEU A 27 22.40 -15.60 -19.88
CA LEU A 27 21.30 -15.21 -20.77
C LEU A 27 20.96 -13.72 -20.62
N ILE A 28 20.98 -13.18 -19.40
CA ILE A 28 20.76 -11.76 -19.13
C ILE A 28 21.91 -10.90 -19.67
N SER A 29 23.17 -11.31 -19.48
CA SER A 29 24.32 -10.54 -19.95
C SER A 29 24.43 -10.54 -21.49
N ASN A 30 24.14 -11.66 -22.13
CA ASN A 30 24.17 -11.78 -23.58
C ASN A 30 23.00 -11.05 -24.27
N ASN A 31 21.88 -10.83 -23.57
CA ASN A 31 20.72 -10.08 -24.08
C ASN A 31 20.53 -8.75 -23.34
N PHE A 32 21.59 -8.17 -22.79
CA PHE A 32 21.49 -7.05 -21.85
C PHE A 32 20.75 -5.83 -22.42
N ASP A 33 20.91 -5.55 -23.71
CA ASP A 33 20.21 -4.43 -24.37
C ASP A 33 18.71 -4.69 -24.52
N LYS A 34 18.31 -5.91 -24.89
CA LYS A 34 16.90 -6.32 -24.88
C LYS A 34 16.33 -6.29 -23.47
N PHE A 35 17.07 -6.83 -22.49
CA PHE A 35 16.67 -6.81 -21.09
C PHE A 35 16.44 -5.37 -20.61
N LYS A 36 17.37 -4.45 -20.87
CA LYS A 36 17.19 -3.03 -20.56
C LYS A 36 15.96 -2.43 -21.24
N SER A 37 15.82 -2.66 -22.56
CA SER A 37 14.72 -2.07 -23.34
C SER A 37 13.32 -2.51 -22.90
N VAL A 38 13.19 -3.68 -22.27
CA VAL A 38 11.93 -4.21 -21.75
C VAL A 38 11.75 -3.88 -20.26
N PHE A 39 12.81 -4.07 -19.46
CA PHE A 39 12.71 -4.04 -18.00
C PHE A 39 12.71 -2.61 -17.43
N LEU A 40 13.43 -1.67 -18.04
CA LEU A 40 13.42 -0.26 -17.61
C LEU A 40 12.06 0.45 -17.77
N PRO A 41 11.36 0.37 -18.91
CA PRO A 41 10.03 0.98 -19.01
C PRO A 41 8.99 0.22 -18.16
N MET A 42 9.14 -1.10 -18.02
CA MET A 42 8.26 -1.90 -17.18
C MET A 42 8.41 -1.56 -15.70
N SER A 43 9.63 -1.31 -15.20
CA SER A 43 9.85 -0.91 -13.81
C SER A 43 9.25 0.46 -13.50
N TRP A 44 9.28 1.40 -14.44
CA TRP A 44 8.61 2.70 -14.31
C TRP A 44 7.10 2.55 -14.21
N ASN A 45 6.48 1.74 -15.06
CA ASN A 45 5.04 1.48 -15.01
C ASN A 45 4.62 0.77 -13.71
N ILE A 46 5.43 -0.17 -13.23
CA ILE A 46 5.20 -0.83 -11.94
C ILE A 46 5.29 0.19 -10.80
N PHE A 47 6.30 1.05 -10.80
CA PHE A 47 6.45 2.11 -9.82
C PHE A 47 5.24 3.07 -9.82
N LEU A 48 4.80 3.53 -11.00
CA LEU A 48 3.61 4.36 -11.15
C LEU A 48 2.35 3.66 -10.65
N ALA A 49 2.17 2.38 -10.96
CA ALA A 49 1.03 1.60 -10.49
C ALA A 49 1.04 1.47 -8.96
N LEU A 50 2.21 1.20 -8.35
CA LEU A 50 2.36 1.16 -6.90
C LEU A 50 2.06 2.52 -6.26
N MET A 51 2.53 3.61 -6.86
CA MET A 51 2.27 4.97 -6.38
C MET A 51 0.78 5.32 -6.47
N GLY A 52 0.12 4.98 -7.58
CA GLY A 52 -1.32 5.19 -7.77
C GLY A 52 -2.15 4.39 -6.78
N PHE A 53 -1.83 3.10 -6.60
CA PHE A 53 -2.47 2.26 -5.59
C PHE A 53 -2.26 2.81 -4.17
N SER A 54 -1.04 3.24 -3.84
CA SER A 54 -0.71 3.87 -2.55
C SER A 54 -1.54 5.13 -2.31
N ALA A 55 -1.73 5.96 -3.34
CA ALA A 55 -2.53 7.18 -3.25
C ALA A 55 -4.01 6.88 -2.99
N VAL A 56 -4.58 5.88 -3.67
CA VAL A 56 -5.97 5.46 -3.44
C VAL A 56 -6.15 4.92 -2.02
N VAL A 57 -5.25 4.04 -1.55
CA VAL A 57 -5.27 3.54 -0.17
C VAL A 57 -5.12 4.69 0.84
N PHE A 58 -4.23 5.65 0.61
CA PHE A 58 -4.11 6.80 1.49
C PHE A 58 -5.43 7.58 1.61
N ILE A 59 -6.11 7.81 0.48
CA ILE A 59 -7.41 8.50 0.48
C ILE A 59 -8.50 7.64 1.17
N HIS A 60 -8.46 6.31 1.01
CA HIS A 60 -9.32 5.36 1.74
C HIS A 60 -9.21 5.54 3.26
N GLU A 61 -7.98 5.46 3.78
CA GLU A 61 -7.71 5.60 5.22
C GLU A 61 -8.07 7.00 5.73
N CYS A 62 -7.82 8.04 4.93
CA CYS A 62 -8.27 9.39 5.24
C CYS A 62 -9.79 9.48 5.39
N GLY A 63 -10.56 8.75 4.57
CA GLY A 63 -12.02 8.71 4.69
C GLY A 63 -12.47 8.19 6.06
N HIS A 64 -11.95 7.04 6.49
CA HIS A 64 -12.20 6.49 7.82
C HIS A 64 -11.81 7.47 8.93
N PHE A 65 -10.61 8.05 8.83
CA PHE A 65 -10.08 9.00 9.80
C PHE A 65 -10.95 10.25 9.96
N ILE A 66 -11.33 10.87 8.84
CA ILE A 66 -12.13 12.10 8.82
C ILE A 66 -13.49 11.84 9.46
N VAL A 67 -14.20 10.81 9.02
CA VAL A 67 -15.56 10.52 9.52
C VAL A 67 -15.53 10.10 11.00
N ALA A 68 -14.50 9.37 11.43
CA ALA A 68 -14.31 9.02 12.84
C ALA A 68 -14.11 10.29 13.69
N LYS A 69 -13.23 11.21 13.27
CA LYS A 69 -12.98 12.47 14.00
C LYS A 69 -14.20 13.38 14.03
N LEU A 70 -14.96 13.46 12.93
CA LEU A 70 -16.20 14.25 12.87
C LEU A 70 -17.31 13.68 13.77
N SER A 71 -17.28 12.37 14.03
CA SER A 71 -18.25 11.68 14.89
C SER A 71 -17.80 11.56 16.35
N ASP A 72 -16.77 12.32 16.74
CA ASP A 72 -16.19 12.31 18.09
C ASP A 72 -15.74 10.90 18.52
N ILE A 73 -15.14 10.15 17.60
CA ILE A 73 -14.46 8.88 17.88
C ILE A 73 -12.97 9.16 18.08
N LYS A 74 -12.41 8.60 19.16
CA LYS A 74 -10.99 8.72 19.43
C LYS A 74 -10.21 7.80 18.49
N VAL A 75 -9.36 8.39 17.66
CA VAL A 75 -8.42 7.67 16.79
C VAL A 75 -7.06 7.61 17.47
N GLU A 76 -6.58 6.40 17.75
CA GLU A 76 -5.30 6.16 18.41
C GLU A 76 -4.13 6.25 17.43
N THR A 77 -4.25 5.62 16.26
CA THR A 77 -3.19 5.55 15.25
C THR A 77 -3.75 5.84 13.86
N PHE A 78 -3.06 6.67 13.10
CA PHE A 78 -3.23 6.82 11.66
C PHE A 78 -1.92 6.46 10.97
N SER A 79 -1.87 5.32 10.27
CA SER A 79 -0.66 4.85 9.60
C SER A 79 -0.81 4.94 8.08
N ILE A 80 0.09 5.67 7.46
CA ILE A 80 0.33 5.61 6.02
C ILE A 80 1.34 4.49 5.84
N PHE A 81 1.02 3.44 5.08
CA PHE A 81 1.86 2.23 4.93
C PHE A 81 1.75 1.22 6.08
N LEU A 82 1.99 -0.05 5.78
CA LEU A 82 1.94 -1.14 6.75
C LEU A 82 3.23 -1.22 7.59
N PRO A 83 3.15 -1.77 8.81
CA PRO A 83 4.31 -2.13 9.61
C PRO A 83 5.27 -3.02 8.81
N PRO A 84 6.60 -2.95 9.04
CA PRO A 84 7.29 -2.23 10.11
C PRO A 84 7.23 -0.70 10.01
N VAL A 85 7.03 -0.01 11.13
CA VAL A 85 6.93 1.46 11.19
C VAL A 85 8.32 2.09 11.10
N LEU A 86 8.52 2.98 10.13
CA LEU A 86 9.76 3.73 9.94
C LEU A 86 9.81 4.99 10.79
N LEU A 87 8.70 5.74 10.80
CA LEU A 87 8.57 7.01 11.50
C LEU A 87 7.19 7.08 12.17
N GLY A 88 7.15 7.42 13.46
CA GLY A 88 5.93 7.73 14.20
C GLY A 88 6.04 9.11 14.83
N VAL A 89 4.97 9.92 14.74
CA VAL A 89 4.90 11.25 15.34
C VAL A 89 3.67 11.32 16.22
N ARG A 90 3.86 11.60 17.50
CA ARG A 90 2.79 11.81 18.47
C ARG A 90 3.01 13.09 19.26
N ARG A 91 1.96 13.87 19.46
CA ARG A 91 2.02 15.05 20.33
C ARG A 91 1.80 14.62 21.77
N THR A 92 2.81 14.76 22.62
CA THR A 92 2.74 14.51 24.07
C THR A 92 2.67 15.82 24.84
N GLU A 93 2.40 15.74 26.14
CA GLU A 93 2.37 16.93 27.02
C GLU A 93 3.74 17.64 27.10
N GLU A 94 4.81 16.88 26.88
CA GLU A 94 6.21 17.35 26.93
C GLU A 94 6.73 17.86 25.58
N GLY A 95 6.02 17.63 24.47
CA GLY A 95 6.42 18.07 23.14
C GLY A 95 5.95 17.15 22.00
N LEU A 96 6.60 17.21 20.85
CA LEU A 96 6.40 16.26 19.75
C LEU A 96 7.35 15.09 19.94
N ARG A 97 6.79 13.92 20.22
CA ARG A 97 7.53 12.66 20.27
C ARG A 97 7.67 12.10 18.86
N PHE A 98 8.91 11.95 18.41
CA PHE A 98 9.28 11.25 17.19
C PHE A 98 9.79 9.86 17.56
N ARG A 99 9.37 8.85 16.81
CA ARG A 99 9.77 7.45 16.92
C ARG A 99 10.39 7.03 15.60
N ILE A 100 11.63 6.52 15.61
CA ILE A 100 12.33 6.10 14.39
C ILE A 100 12.82 4.65 14.55
N LEU A 101 12.78 3.91 13.44
CA LEU A 101 13.20 2.52 13.24
C LEU A 101 12.26 1.43 13.79
N PRO A 102 11.98 0.38 12.99
CA PRO A 102 11.28 -0.80 13.46
C PRO A 102 12.17 -1.75 14.26
N LYS A 103 11.58 -2.47 15.22
CA LYS A 103 12.19 -3.69 15.75
C LYS A 103 11.90 -4.83 14.77
N PHE A 104 12.93 -5.57 14.34
CA PHE A 104 12.76 -6.77 13.50
C PHE A 104 12.10 -7.94 14.26
N PHE A 105 12.06 -7.88 15.59
CA PHE A 105 11.40 -8.86 16.46
C PHE A 105 10.39 -8.15 17.36
N PRO A 106 9.07 -8.40 17.19
CA PRO A 106 8.05 -7.85 18.09
C PRO A 106 8.18 -8.48 19.49
N LYS A 107 8.06 -7.66 20.54
CA LYS A 107 7.87 -8.15 21.92
C LYS A 107 6.36 -8.38 22.14
N GLU A 108 6.03 -9.51 22.75
CA GLU A 108 4.65 -9.99 22.96
C GLU A 108 3.76 -9.04 23.81
N ASN A 109 4.36 -8.10 24.55
CA ASN A 109 3.66 -7.11 25.39
C ASN A 109 3.90 -5.65 24.97
N ASP A 110 4.26 -5.40 23.70
CA ASP A 110 4.51 -4.05 23.16
C ASP A 110 3.46 -3.74 22.07
N PRO A 111 2.21 -3.39 22.44
CA PRO A 111 1.08 -3.23 21.51
C PRO A 111 1.26 -2.04 20.54
N ASP A 112 2.25 -1.18 20.78
CA ASP A 112 2.52 0.00 19.97
C ASP A 112 3.82 -0.08 19.17
N GLY A 113 4.72 -1.02 19.44
CA GLY A 113 5.98 -1.17 18.71
C GLY A 113 6.89 0.04 18.94
N ASP A 114 7.31 0.25 20.18
CA ASP A 114 8.23 1.33 20.54
C ASP A 114 9.54 1.16 19.79
N GLY A 115 9.79 2.08 18.84
CA GLY A 115 10.99 2.11 18.00
C GLY A 115 12.26 2.22 18.84
N LEU A 116 13.40 1.88 18.24
CA LEU A 116 14.68 1.81 18.94
C LEU A 116 15.13 3.17 19.51
N LEU A 117 14.69 4.26 18.89
CA LEU A 117 15.01 5.63 19.27
C LEU A 117 13.73 6.46 19.30
N SER A 118 13.43 7.05 20.46
CA SER A 118 12.39 8.06 20.60
C SER A 118 12.99 9.32 21.20
N PHE A 119 12.63 10.46 20.62
CA PHE A 119 13.03 11.76 21.12
C PHE A 119 11.82 12.69 21.15
N THR A 120 11.73 13.49 22.20
CA THR A 120 10.66 14.48 22.37
C THR A 120 11.25 15.86 22.17
N VAL A 121 10.74 16.60 21.19
CA VAL A 121 11.18 17.96 20.88
C VAL A 121 9.97 18.89 20.97
N GLY A 122 10.05 19.93 21.80
CA GLY A 122 9.04 20.98 21.81
C GLY A 122 8.83 21.67 23.15
N LYS A 123 7.85 22.58 23.16
CA LYS A 123 7.32 23.21 24.38
C LYS A 123 6.14 22.41 24.89
N LYS A 124 5.93 22.44 26.21
CA LYS A 124 4.76 21.83 26.85
C LYS A 124 3.47 22.35 26.21
N GLY A 125 2.55 21.45 25.92
CA GLY A 125 1.30 21.78 25.23
C GLY A 125 0.26 20.69 25.38
N ARG A 126 -0.89 20.85 24.69
CA ARG A 126 -1.98 19.87 24.73
C ARG A 126 -1.54 18.57 24.04
N ALA A 127 -1.65 17.45 24.74
CA ALA A 127 -1.39 16.14 24.17
C ALA A 127 -2.35 15.86 23.01
N GLY A 128 -1.81 15.31 21.92
CA GLY A 128 -2.56 14.79 20.81
C GLY A 128 -2.94 13.34 21.09
N GLU A 129 -4.18 13.01 20.79
CA GLU A 129 -4.71 11.66 21.00
C GLU A 129 -4.29 10.69 19.88
N THR A 130 -3.94 11.22 18.71
CA THR A 130 -3.60 10.43 17.50
C THR A 130 -2.10 10.42 17.26
N GLU A 131 -1.55 9.22 17.06
CA GLU A 131 -0.21 8.99 16.55
C GLU A 131 -0.23 8.81 15.04
N TYR A 132 0.56 9.62 14.32
CA TYR A 132 0.71 9.51 12.87
C TYR A 132 1.94 8.66 12.56
N ARG A 133 1.76 7.58 11.79
CA ARG A 133 2.82 6.62 11.47
C ARG A 133 3.05 6.55 9.96
N ILE A 134 4.31 6.28 9.59
CA ILE A 134 4.74 5.95 8.23
C ILE A 134 5.38 4.56 8.29
N GLY A 135 4.72 3.59 7.67
CA GLY A 135 5.19 2.21 7.51
C GLY A 135 6.19 2.05 6.36
N LEU A 136 6.83 0.88 6.29
CA LEU A 136 7.78 0.54 5.23
C LEU A 136 7.07 0.00 3.97
N ILE A 137 5.95 -0.70 4.13
CA ILE A 137 5.31 -1.43 3.03
C ILE A 137 4.23 -0.55 2.38
N PRO A 138 4.42 -0.09 1.14
CA PRO A 138 3.58 0.95 0.53
C PRO A 138 2.17 0.47 0.12
N LEU A 139 1.87 -0.81 0.26
CA LEU A 139 0.68 -1.45 -0.31
C LEU A 139 -0.59 -1.36 0.54
N ALA A 140 -0.54 -0.83 1.76
CA ALA A 140 -1.73 -0.74 2.61
C ALA A 140 -1.51 0.33 3.70
N GLY A 141 -2.55 0.77 4.38
CA GLY A 141 -2.46 1.62 5.56
C GLY A 141 -3.43 1.11 6.62
N TYR A 142 -3.57 1.82 7.73
CA TYR A 142 -4.64 1.52 8.67
C TYR A 142 -4.97 2.70 9.58
N VAL A 143 -6.24 2.76 10.00
CA VAL A 143 -6.73 3.67 11.05
C VAL A 143 -7.20 2.85 12.24
N LYS A 144 -6.50 3.00 13.38
CA LYS A 144 -6.87 2.33 14.63
C LYS A 144 -7.71 3.26 15.49
N MET A 145 -8.95 2.85 15.75
CA MET A 145 -9.89 3.59 16.61
C MET A 145 -9.95 2.98 18.01
N LEU A 146 -10.25 3.81 19.01
CA LEU A 146 -10.37 3.37 20.39
C LEU A 146 -11.45 2.28 20.51
N GLY A 147 -11.07 1.12 21.06
CA GLY A 147 -11.99 0.00 21.29
C GLY A 147 -12.27 -0.88 20.09
N GLN A 148 -11.74 -0.55 18.91
CA GLN A 148 -11.81 -1.41 17.72
C GLN A 148 -10.65 -2.40 17.74
N GLU A 149 -10.94 -3.71 17.69
CA GLU A 149 -9.93 -4.76 17.51
C GLU A 149 -10.06 -5.42 16.14
N ASP A 150 -8.98 -5.41 15.35
CA ASP A 150 -9.02 -5.95 13.98
C ASP A 150 -8.98 -7.49 13.92
N THR A 151 -8.60 -8.16 15.02
CA THR A 151 -8.37 -9.63 15.08
C THR A 151 -9.06 -10.31 16.26
N GLY A 152 -10.03 -9.66 16.91
CA GLY A 152 -10.64 -10.13 18.16
C GLY A 152 -12.03 -9.56 18.40
N ALA A 153 -12.59 -9.87 19.57
CA ALA A 153 -13.83 -9.21 20.02
C ALA A 153 -13.50 -7.78 20.46
N ASP A 154 -14.31 -6.81 20.02
CA ASP A 154 -14.20 -5.41 20.44
C ASP A 154 -14.07 -5.33 21.97
N LYS A 155 -12.99 -4.70 22.44
CA LYS A 155 -12.83 -4.44 23.88
C LYS A 155 -13.91 -3.47 24.32
N GLN A 156 -14.73 -3.87 25.28
CA GLN A 156 -15.60 -2.92 25.96
C GLN A 156 -14.74 -1.97 26.78
N ILE A 157 -14.60 -0.75 26.26
CA ILE A 157 -13.93 0.36 26.91
C ILE A 157 -15.02 1.32 27.37
N ASP A 158 -14.97 1.78 28.61
CA ASP A 158 -15.98 2.67 29.21
C ASP A 158 -15.87 4.15 28.73
N ASP A 159 -15.28 4.39 27.55
CA ASP A 159 -15.15 5.73 26.97
C ASP A 159 -16.28 5.96 25.94
N PRO A 160 -17.15 6.97 26.09
CA PRO A 160 -18.19 7.30 25.11
C PRO A 160 -17.67 7.60 23.69
N ARG A 161 -16.37 7.88 23.56
CA ARG A 161 -15.66 8.12 22.28
C ARG A 161 -15.05 6.84 21.70
N ALA A 162 -15.22 5.69 22.34
CA ALA A 162 -14.85 4.40 21.79
C ALA A 162 -15.77 4.04 20.62
N PHE A 163 -15.21 3.46 19.57
CA PHE A 163 -15.94 3.06 18.36
C PHE A 163 -17.14 2.15 18.65
N PRO A 164 -17.03 1.11 19.52
CA PRO A 164 -18.16 0.23 19.84
C PRO A 164 -19.32 0.94 20.56
N ASN A 165 -19.02 2.02 21.28
CA ASN A 165 -20.00 2.77 22.10
C ASN A 165 -20.80 3.80 21.29
N LYS A 166 -20.43 4.06 20.02
CA LYS A 166 -21.21 4.93 19.14
C LYS A 166 -22.41 4.19 18.55
N SER A 167 -23.40 4.97 18.11
CA SER A 167 -24.58 4.42 17.44
C SER A 167 -24.19 3.65 16.18
N ILE A 168 -24.99 2.64 15.84
CA ILE A 168 -24.75 1.77 14.67
C ILE A 168 -24.63 2.60 13.38
N GLY A 169 -25.45 3.65 13.22
CA GLY A 169 -25.37 4.54 12.06
C GLY A 169 -24.02 5.23 11.92
N VAL A 170 -23.44 5.70 13.03
CA VAL A 170 -22.09 6.31 13.03
C VAL A 170 -21.03 5.27 12.68
N ARG A 171 -21.10 4.08 13.28
CA ARG A 171 -20.16 2.98 12.98
C ARG A 171 -20.20 2.60 11.50
N MET A 172 -21.41 2.46 10.95
CA MET A 172 -21.62 2.16 9.53
C MET A 172 -21.10 3.29 8.63
N ALA A 173 -21.33 4.55 9.00
CA ALA A 173 -20.82 5.70 8.24
C ALA A 173 -19.28 5.71 8.21
N VAL A 174 -18.64 5.44 9.36
CA VAL A 174 -17.19 5.36 9.46
C VAL A 174 -16.63 4.22 8.62
N ILE A 175 -17.20 3.00 8.70
CA ILE A 175 -16.76 1.85 7.89
C ILE A 175 -17.00 2.10 6.39
N SER A 176 -18.10 2.76 6.03
CA SER A 176 -18.41 3.05 4.61
C SER A 176 -17.56 4.20 4.05
N ALA A 177 -17.01 5.05 4.91
CA ALA A 177 -16.26 6.24 4.52
C ALA A 177 -15.08 5.92 3.60
N GLY A 178 -14.34 4.84 3.88
CA GLY A 178 -13.22 4.43 3.03
C GLY A 178 -13.65 4.10 1.60
N VAL A 179 -14.78 3.42 1.42
CA VAL A 179 -15.32 3.09 0.10
C VAL A 179 -15.79 4.36 -0.63
N ILE A 180 -16.50 5.25 0.05
CA ILE A 180 -16.97 6.52 -0.52
C ILE A 180 -15.78 7.37 -0.99
N PHE A 181 -14.75 7.49 -0.15
CA PHE A 181 -13.54 8.24 -0.49
C PHE A 181 -12.77 7.60 -1.65
N ASN A 182 -12.77 6.28 -1.79
CA ASN A 182 -12.20 5.62 -2.97
C ASN A 182 -12.96 5.95 -4.26
N VAL A 183 -14.30 6.02 -4.20
CA VAL A 183 -15.10 6.43 -5.36
C VAL A 183 -14.77 7.87 -5.74
N ILE A 184 -14.67 8.78 -4.76
CA ILE A 184 -14.27 10.18 -4.98
C ILE A 184 -12.86 10.25 -5.58
N ALA A 185 -11.92 9.48 -5.03
CA ALA A 185 -10.55 9.40 -5.54
C ALA A 185 -10.51 8.89 -6.98
N ALA A 186 -11.27 7.85 -7.31
CA ALA A 186 -11.35 7.29 -8.65
C ALA A 186 -11.86 8.32 -9.66
N ILE A 187 -12.93 9.06 -9.31
CA ILE A 187 -13.45 10.15 -10.15
C ILE A 187 -12.38 11.23 -10.35
N GLY A 188 -11.75 11.70 -9.27
CA GLY A 188 -10.71 12.74 -9.33
C GLY A 188 -9.48 12.33 -10.13
N ILE A 189 -8.98 11.11 -9.93
CA ILE A 189 -7.84 10.55 -10.67
C ILE A 189 -8.22 10.39 -12.15
N LEU A 190 -9.39 9.86 -12.48
CA LEU A 190 -9.85 9.73 -13.86
C LEU A 190 -9.92 11.10 -14.54
N MET A 191 -10.55 12.09 -13.88
CA MET A 191 -10.60 13.46 -14.41
C MET A 191 -9.20 14.03 -14.65
N MET A 192 -8.28 13.86 -13.70
CA MET A 192 -6.89 14.32 -13.84
C MET A 192 -6.17 13.67 -15.02
N VAL A 193 -6.28 12.34 -15.18
CA VAL A 193 -5.65 11.60 -16.27
C VAL A 193 -6.20 12.07 -17.63
N TYR A 194 -7.50 12.32 -17.73
CA TYR A 194 -8.11 12.83 -18.97
C TYR A 194 -7.73 14.30 -19.25
N LEU A 195 -7.49 15.12 -18.23
CA LEU A 195 -7.02 16.50 -18.39
C LEU A 195 -5.56 16.57 -18.85
N ILE A 196 -4.71 15.65 -18.38
CA ILE A 196 -3.31 15.56 -18.83
C ILE A 196 -3.22 15.13 -20.31
N GLY A 197 -4.24 14.43 -20.80
CA GLY A 197 -4.28 13.87 -22.14
C GLY A 197 -3.74 12.44 -22.14
N ILE A 198 -4.46 11.56 -22.85
CA ILE A 198 -4.07 10.16 -23.00
C ILE A 198 -3.76 9.96 -24.48
N ASP A 199 -2.54 9.54 -24.78
CA ASP A 199 -2.16 9.13 -26.13
C ASP A 199 -2.96 7.88 -26.49
N ARG A 200 -3.97 8.05 -27.33
CA ARG A 200 -4.74 6.93 -27.88
C ARG A 200 -4.17 6.59 -29.24
N MET A 201 -4.03 5.29 -29.48
CA MET A 201 -3.80 4.82 -30.85
C MET A 201 -4.99 5.32 -31.71
N PRO A 202 -4.73 6.03 -32.82
CA PRO A 202 -5.80 6.48 -33.69
C PRO A 202 -6.58 5.26 -34.21
N ALA A 203 -7.88 5.44 -34.42
CA ALA A 203 -8.71 4.42 -35.07
C ALA A 203 -8.32 4.35 -36.54
N VAL A 204 -7.29 3.55 -36.83
CA VAL A 204 -6.80 3.27 -38.19
C VAL A 204 -7.53 2.07 -38.76
N VAL A 205 -7.71 2.05 -40.07
CA VAL A 205 -8.32 0.91 -40.75
C VAL A 205 -7.30 -0.22 -40.70
N GLY A 206 -7.60 -1.28 -39.94
CA GLY A 206 -6.70 -2.42 -39.77
C GLY A 206 -6.44 -3.15 -41.10
N GLY A 207 -7.38 -3.98 -41.52
CA GLY A 207 -7.29 -4.70 -42.79
C GLY A 207 -8.64 -4.72 -43.50
N VAL A 208 -8.63 -4.49 -44.82
CA VAL A 208 -9.84 -4.51 -45.65
C VAL A 208 -9.90 -5.83 -46.41
N ARG A 209 -10.97 -6.61 -46.19
CA ARG A 209 -11.15 -7.89 -46.89
C ARG A 209 -11.50 -7.66 -48.37
N PRO A 210 -10.85 -8.36 -49.32
CA PRO A 210 -11.21 -8.29 -50.73
C PRO A 210 -12.69 -8.63 -50.96
N GLY A 211 -13.38 -7.86 -51.81
CA GLY A 211 -14.80 -8.05 -52.14
C GLY A 211 -15.80 -7.60 -51.07
N SER A 212 -15.34 -7.16 -49.89
CA SER A 212 -16.21 -6.63 -48.84
C SER A 212 -16.83 -5.28 -49.22
N PRO A 213 -17.95 -4.87 -48.61
CA PRO A 213 -18.50 -3.53 -48.77
C PRO A 213 -17.48 -2.42 -48.46
N ALA A 214 -16.58 -2.65 -47.51
CA ALA A 214 -15.50 -1.71 -47.20
C ALA A 214 -14.49 -1.56 -48.35
N ALA A 215 -14.15 -2.64 -49.06
CA ALA A 215 -13.32 -2.59 -50.25
C ALA A 215 -14.02 -1.88 -51.42
N GLN A 216 -15.32 -2.13 -51.61
CA GLN A 216 -16.13 -1.47 -52.65
C GLN A 216 -16.30 0.03 -52.38
N ALA A 217 -16.38 0.41 -51.10
CA ALA A 217 -16.38 1.80 -50.65
C ALA A 217 -15.00 2.47 -50.70
N GLY A 218 -13.95 1.77 -51.14
CA GLY A 218 -12.61 2.32 -51.32
C GLY A 218 -11.81 2.51 -50.03
N LEU A 219 -12.20 1.90 -48.90
CA LEU A 219 -11.37 1.93 -47.70
C LEU A 219 -10.06 1.18 -47.94
N GLN A 220 -8.96 1.74 -47.42
CA GLN A 220 -7.63 1.16 -47.45
C GLN A 220 -7.09 1.02 -46.02
N ALA A 221 -6.19 0.07 -45.80
CA ALA A 221 -5.52 -0.10 -44.52
C ALA A 221 -4.56 1.06 -44.25
N GLY A 222 -4.49 1.53 -43.00
CA GLY A 222 -3.72 2.71 -42.57
C GLY A 222 -4.59 3.76 -41.89
#